data_AF-A0A022R0Q8-F1
#
_entry.id   AF-A0A022R0Q8-F1
#
_cell.length_a   1.000
_cell.length_b   1.000
_cell.length_c   1.000
_cell.angle_alpha   90.00
_cell.angle_beta   90.00
_cell.angle_gamma   90.00
#
_symmetry.space_group_name_H-M   'P 1'
#
loop_
_entity.id
_entity.type
_entity.pdbx_description
1 polymer ?
#
loop_
_entity_poly.entity_id
_entity_poly.type
_entity_poly.pdbx_seq_one_letter_code
_entity_poly.pdbx_strand_id
1 'polypeptide(L)'
;LDEVDMGMTYEELSVYGRMRKIFRCGPVSMFKNLCYKWGTKLTPVEIGDKVKHFFKYYSINRHKMTVLTPSYHAESYSPEDNRFDLRQFLYNARWPYQFRKIDQLVKELNGDSVAISDKGEIANVRSADGGMGVVAAGSGNPSAGF
;
A
#
# COMPACT_ATOMS: atom_id res chain seq x y z
N LEU A 1 -10.77 -19.43 12.30
CA LEU A 1 -12.20 -19.54 11.90
C LEU A 1 -12.63 -18.25 11.21
N ASP A 2 -12.20 -17.12 11.78
CA ASP A 2 -12.06 -15.78 11.21
C ASP A 2 -11.11 -15.63 9.99
N GLU A 3 -9.88 -16.15 10.02
CA GLU A 3 -8.94 -16.01 8.89
C GLU A 3 -9.47 -16.66 7.61
N VAL A 4 -10.20 -17.76 7.77
CA VAL A 4 -10.88 -18.46 6.68
C VAL A 4 -11.97 -17.58 6.07
N ASP A 5 -12.75 -16.87 6.91
CA ASP A 5 -13.80 -15.95 6.46
C ASP A 5 -13.22 -14.70 5.77
N MET A 6 -12.09 -14.17 6.28
CA MET A 6 -11.37 -13.08 5.62
C MET A 6 -10.71 -13.52 4.30
N GLY A 7 -10.40 -14.81 4.16
CA GLY A 7 -9.68 -15.38 3.01
C GLY A 7 -8.19 -15.00 2.97
N MET A 8 -7.62 -14.59 4.11
CA MET A 8 -6.24 -14.13 4.29
C MET A 8 -5.81 -14.32 5.74
N THR A 9 -4.51 -14.55 5.96
CA THR A 9 -3.96 -14.65 7.32
C THR A 9 -3.70 -13.27 7.94
N TYR A 10 -3.62 -13.21 9.27
CA TYR A 10 -3.24 -11.98 9.98
C TYR A 10 -1.85 -11.49 9.59
N GLU A 11 -0.92 -12.40 9.28
CA GLU A 11 0.43 -12.06 8.80
C GLU A 11 0.37 -11.33 7.44
N GLU A 12 -0.45 -11.83 6.51
CA GLU A 12 -0.68 -11.21 5.21
C GLU A 12 -1.33 -9.84 5.36
N LEU A 13 -2.38 -9.74 6.20
CA LEU A 13 -3.07 -8.48 6.49
C LEU A 13 -2.13 -7.41 7.06
N SER A 14 -1.22 -7.81 7.97
CA SER A 14 -0.21 -6.91 8.52
C SER A 14 0.73 -6.37 7.42
N VAL A 15 1.12 -7.22 6.46
CA VAL A 15 1.91 -6.79 5.30
C VAL A 15 1.13 -5.83 4.40
N TYR A 16 -0.13 -6.14 4.08
CA TYR A 16 -0.96 -5.25 3.26
C TYR A 16 -1.19 -3.89 3.91
N GLY A 17 -1.43 -3.86 5.23
CA GLY A 17 -1.61 -2.62 6.00
C GLY A 17 -0.40 -1.70 5.90
N ARG A 18 0.81 -2.24 6.14
CA ARG A 18 2.06 -1.48 6.01
C ARG A 18 2.31 -1.03 4.57
N MET A 19 2.12 -1.91 3.58
CA MET A 19 2.28 -1.57 2.15
C MET A 19 1.36 -0.41 1.75
N ARG A 20 0.11 -0.44 2.18
CA ARG A 20 -0.90 0.57 1.85
C ARG A 20 -0.65 1.92 2.54
N LYS A 21 -0.29 1.92 3.83
CA LYS A 21 -0.20 3.16 4.62
C LYS A 21 1.21 3.75 4.66
N ILE A 22 2.21 2.93 4.98
CA ILE A 22 3.61 3.38 5.14
C ILE A 22 4.26 3.53 3.77
N PHE A 23 4.24 2.48 2.96
CA PHE A 23 4.84 2.47 1.62
C PHE A 23 3.96 3.10 0.54
N ARG A 24 2.77 3.59 0.91
CA ARG A 24 1.83 4.31 0.01
C ARG A 24 1.51 3.56 -1.29
N CYS A 25 1.51 2.22 -1.23
CA CYS A 25 1.27 1.39 -2.40
C CYS A 25 -0.23 1.25 -2.69
N GLY A 26 -0.63 1.63 -3.90
CA GLY A 26 -1.92 1.23 -4.49
C GLY A 26 -1.90 -0.22 -5.00
N PRO A 27 -2.99 -0.71 -5.62
CA PRO A 27 -3.10 -2.12 -6.02
C PRO A 27 -1.96 -2.61 -6.92
N VAL A 28 -1.64 -1.84 -7.97
CA VAL A 28 -0.59 -2.22 -8.94
C VAL A 28 0.80 -2.19 -8.30
N SER A 29 1.11 -1.15 -7.52
CA SER A 29 2.40 -1.02 -6.85
C SER A 29 2.58 -2.09 -5.77
N MET A 30 1.52 -2.41 -5.02
CA MET A 30 1.52 -3.46 -4.02
C MET A 30 1.78 -4.83 -4.66
N PHE A 31 1.10 -5.13 -5.77
CA PHE A 31 1.34 -6.35 -6.55
C PHE A 31 2.82 -6.50 -6.94
N LYS A 32 3.42 -5.49 -7.57
CA LYS A 32 4.84 -5.53 -7.98
C LYS A 32 5.78 -5.79 -6.79
N ASN A 33 5.59 -5.07 -5.68
CA ASN A 33 6.42 -5.25 -4.48
C ASN A 33 6.24 -6.63 -3.85
N LEU A 34 5.02 -7.18 -3.85
CA LEU A 34 4.76 -8.51 -3.33
C LEU A 34 5.30 -9.62 -4.23
N CYS A 35 5.35 -9.43 -5.56
CA CYS A 35 6.03 -10.36 -6.45
C CYS A 35 7.51 -10.50 -6.08
N TYR A 36 8.20 -9.41 -5.73
CA TYR A 36 9.58 -9.50 -5.22
C TYR A 36 9.66 -10.16 -3.85
N LYS A 37 8.74 -9.82 -2.92
CA LYS A 37 8.77 -10.31 -1.54
C LYS A 37 8.35 -11.78 -1.38
N TRP A 38 7.38 -12.23 -2.16
CA TRP A 38 6.74 -13.54 -2.05
C TRP A 38 6.98 -14.44 -3.27
N GLY A 39 7.72 -13.99 -4.27
CA GLY A 39 7.95 -14.74 -5.52
C GLY A 39 8.63 -16.10 -5.35
N THR A 40 9.25 -16.36 -4.21
CA THR A 40 9.80 -17.69 -3.88
C THR A 40 8.75 -18.66 -3.32
N LYS A 41 7.61 -18.16 -2.84
CA LYS A 41 6.56 -18.94 -2.17
C LYS A 41 5.26 -19.03 -2.96
N LEU A 42 4.94 -17.98 -3.72
CA LEU A 42 3.66 -17.83 -4.42
C LEU A 42 3.90 -17.42 -5.86
N THR A 43 3.03 -17.90 -6.75
CA THR A 43 3.03 -17.52 -8.16
C THR A 43 2.52 -16.09 -8.35
N PRO A 44 2.91 -15.39 -9.44
CA PRO A 44 2.35 -14.08 -9.76
C PRO A 44 0.81 -14.07 -9.85
N VAL A 45 0.21 -15.18 -10.29
CA VAL A 45 -1.25 -15.33 -10.37
C VAL A 45 -1.88 -15.26 -8.98
N GLU A 46 -1.38 -16.08 -8.04
CA GLU A 46 -1.88 -16.11 -6.67
C GLU A 46 -1.67 -14.78 -5.94
N ILE A 47 -0.52 -14.14 -6.13
CA ILE A 47 -0.24 -12.82 -5.55
C ILE A 47 -1.22 -11.78 -6.12
N GLY A 48 -1.47 -11.82 -7.43
CA GLY A 48 -2.43 -10.95 -8.10
C GLY A 48 -3.84 -11.09 -7.52
N ASP A 49 -4.30 -12.32 -7.34
CA ASP A 49 -5.64 -12.60 -6.81
C ASP A 49 -5.78 -12.21 -5.34
N LYS A 50 -4.75 -12.44 -4.52
CA LYS A 50 -4.71 -11.94 -3.14
C LYS A 50 -4.79 -10.42 -3.08
N VAL A 51 -4.00 -9.70 -3.87
CA VAL A 51 -4.04 -8.23 -3.89
C VAL A 51 -5.42 -7.71 -4.33
N LYS A 52 -6.04 -8.31 -5.34
CA LYS A 52 -7.39 -7.95 -5.77
C LYS A 52 -8.42 -8.20 -4.67
N HIS A 53 -8.35 -9.34 -3.98
CA HIS A 53 -9.23 -9.69 -2.87
C HIS A 53 -9.12 -8.64 -1.76
N PHE A 54 -7.89 -8.27 -1.37
CA PHE A 54 -7.66 -7.27 -0.32
C PHE A 54 -8.30 -5.93 -0.68
N PHE A 55 -8.01 -5.39 -1.87
CA PHE A 55 -8.53 -4.08 -2.28
C PHE A 55 -10.05 -4.07 -2.52
N LYS A 56 -10.64 -5.19 -2.96
CA LYS A 56 -12.09 -5.35 -3.09
C LYS A 56 -12.77 -5.19 -1.73
N TYR A 57 -12.35 -5.98 -0.73
CA TYR A 57 -12.97 -5.94 0.60
C TYR A 57 -12.59 -4.68 1.39
N TYR A 58 -11.39 -4.16 1.22
CA TYR A 58 -11.01 -2.83 1.75
C TYR A 58 -11.98 -1.76 1.25
N SER A 59 -12.24 -1.71 -0.05
CA SER A 59 -13.13 -0.71 -0.65
C SER A 59 -14.58 -0.86 -0.24
N ILE A 60 -15.10 -2.10 -0.23
CA ILE A 60 -16.49 -2.36 0.20
C ILE A 60 -16.67 -1.97 1.66
N ASN A 61 -15.72 -2.31 2.53
CA ASN A 61 -15.84 -2.10 3.97
C ASN A 61 -15.32 -0.75 4.47
N ARG A 62 -14.78 0.13 3.60
CA ARG A 62 -14.17 1.38 4.06
C ARG A 62 -15.14 2.27 4.85
N HIS A 63 -16.41 2.29 4.48
CA HIS A 63 -17.44 3.02 5.21
C HIS A 63 -17.56 2.62 6.69
N LYS A 64 -17.16 1.40 7.08
CA LYS A 64 -17.15 0.99 8.50
C LYS A 64 -16.14 1.79 9.33
N MET A 65 -15.11 2.35 8.68
CA MET A 65 -14.07 3.11 9.34
C MET A 65 -14.50 4.54 9.70
N THR A 66 -15.55 5.08 9.06
CA THR A 66 -16.07 6.42 9.35
C THR A 66 -16.87 6.46 10.65
N VAL A 67 -17.38 5.32 11.10
CA VAL A 67 -18.18 5.15 12.32
C VAL A 67 -17.46 4.30 13.37
N LEU A 68 -16.18 3.99 13.16
CA LEU A 68 -15.39 3.17 14.08
C LEU A 68 -15.19 3.93 15.41
N THR A 69 -15.34 3.22 16.52
CA THR A 69 -15.07 3.77 17.86
C THR A 69 -13.64 4.32 17.92
N PRO A 70 -13.43 5.53 18.47
CA PRO A 70 -12.10 6.07 18.71
C PRO A 70 -11.24 5.07 19.50
N SER A 71 -10.01 4.87 19.05
CA SER A 71 -9.09 3.89 19.63
C SER A 71 -7.71 4.49 19.88
N TYR A 72 -6.94 3.86 20.77
CA TYR A 72 -5.57 4.26 21.07
C TYR A 72 -4.66 4.08 19.85
N HIS A 73 -3.84 5.09 19.56
CA HIS A 73 -2.88 5.02 18.47
C HIS A 73 -1.61 4.27 18.90
N ALA A 74 -1.46 3.03 18.43
CA ALA A 74 -0.28 2.20 18.71
C ALA A 74 0.60 1.93 17.48
N GLU A 75 0.03 1.99 16.28
CA GLU A 75 0.68 1.53 15.05
C GLU A 75 0.66 2.59 13.95
N SER A 76 1.81 2.79 13.29
CA SER A 76 1.97 3.79 12.21
C SER A 76 1.22 3.44 10.92
N TYR A 77 0.64 2.23 10.83
CA TYR A 77 -0.19 1.82 9.70
C TYR A 77 -1.69 1.77 10.03
N SER A 78 -2.11 2.42 11.13
CA SER A 78 -3.52 2.48 11.54
C SER A 78 -4.44 2.99 10.41
N PRO A 79 -5.61 2.36 10.19
CA PRO A 79 -6.59 2.77 9.18
C PRO A 79 -7.61 3.81 9.68
N GLU A 80 -7.40 4.39 10.88
CA GLU A 80 -8.32 5.32 11.54
C GLU A 80 -8.63 6.57 10.69
N ASP A 81 -9.91 6.83 10.40
CA ASP A 81 -10.35 7.82 9.39
C ASP A 81 -10.65 9.21 9.97
N ASN A 82 -10.74 9.41 11.29
CA ASN A 82 -11.07 10.73 11.83
C ASN A 82 -9.84 11.65 11.93
N ARG A 83 -8.63 11.10 12.10
CA ARG A 83 -7.42 11.89 12.38
C ARG A 83 -6.20 11.42 11.61
N PHE A 84 -6.00 10.11 11.47
CA PHE A 84 -4.70 9.60 11.01
C PHE A 84 -4.65 9.24 9.52
N ASP A 85 -5.74 8.74 8.95
CA ASP A 85 -5.75 8.17 7.61
C ASP A 85 -6.97 8.59 6.79
N LEU A 86 -7.07 9.90 6.60
CA LEU A 86 -8.12 10.56 5.82
C LEU A 86 -8.17 10.02 4.39
N ARG A 87 -9.22 9.26 4.05
CA ARG A 87 -9.43 8.76 2.69
C ARG A 87 -10.91 8.78 2.31
N GLN A 88 -11.16 8.67 1.00
CA GLN A 88 -12.50 8.44 0.48
C GLN A 88 -13.08 7.15 1.09
N PHE A 89 -14.38 7.13 1.36
CA PHE A 89 -15.07 5.94 1.85
C PHE A 89 -15.96 5.28 0.80
N LEU A 90 -16.38 6.02 -0.24
CA LEU A 90 -17.13 5.50 -1.38
C LEU A 90 -16.20 5.20 -2.55
N TYR A 91 -15.80 3.94 -2.67
CA TYR A 91 -14.92 3.47 -3.75
C TYR A 91 -15.69 2.67 -4.82
N ASN A 92 -15.18 2.70 -6.05
CA ASN A 92 -15.52 1.67 -7.03
C ASN A 92 -14.77 0.36 -6.68
N ALA A 93 -15.45 -0.55 -5.98
CA ALA A 93 -14.87 -1.81 -5.53
C ALA A 93 -14.41 -2.76 -6.66
N ARG A 94 -14.78 -2.49 -7.91
CA ARG A 94 -14.30 -3.26 -9.07
C ARG A 94 -12.90 -2.87 -9.54
N TRP A 95 -12.39 -1.69 -9.15
CA TRP A 95 -11.06 -1.20 -9.51
C TRP A 95 -10.65 -1.51 -10.98
N PRO A 96 -11.46 -1.08 -11.97
CA PRO A 96 -11.42 -1.63 -13.33
C PRO A 96 -10.07 -1.42 -14.03
N TYR A 97 -9.45 -0.26 -13.84
CA TYR A 97 -8.15 0.02 -14.44
C TYR A 97 -7.03 -0.78 -13.77
N GLN A 98 -7.00 -0.76 -12.43
CA GLN A 98 -5.92 -1.33 -11.65
C GLN A 98 -5.91 -2.85 -11.75
N PHE A 99 -7.07 -3.51 -11.69
CA PHE A 99 -7.16 -4.96 -11.79
C PHE A 99 -6.81 -5.45 -13.19
N ARG A 100 -7.29 -4.76 -14.24
CA ARG A 100 -6.86 -5.04 -15.62
C ARG A 100 -5.35 -4.88 -15.80
N LYS A 101 -4.73 -3.88 -15.16
CA LYS A 101 -3.29 -3.69 -15.23
C LYS A 101 -2.52 -4.80 -14.49
N ILE A 102 -3.03 -5.28 -13.36
CA ILE A 102 -2.47 -6.46 -12.68
C ILE A 102 -2.55 -7.68 -13.60
N ASP A 103 -3.70 -7.92 -14.24
CA ASP A 103 -3.86 -9.06 -15.15
C ASP A 103 -2.89 -9.03 -16.34
N GLN A 104 -2.60 -7.84 -16.87
CA GLN A 104 -1.56 -7.66 -17.90
C GLN A 104 -0.18 -8.03 -17.37
N LEU A 105 0.20 -7.51 -16.20
CA LEU A 105 1.51 -7.79 -15.58
C LEU A 105 1.68 -9.27 -15.22
N VAL A 106 0.61 -9.93 -14.76
CA VAL A 106 0.62 -11.37 -14.49
C VAL A 106 0.87 -12.17 -15.76
N LYS A 107 0.26 -11.77 -16.89
CA LYS A 107 0.52 -12.42 -18.20
C LYS A 107 1.97 -12.21 -18.66
N GLU A 108 2.52 -11.02 -18.50
CA GLU A 108 3.92 -10.71 -18.82
C GLU A 108 4.86 -11.59 -17.99
N LEU A 109 4.64 -11.70 -16.67
CA LEU A 109 5.48 -12.50 -15.76
C LEU A 109 5.33 -14.01 -15.91
N ASN A 110 4.24 -14.51 -16.51
CA ASN A 110 4.06 -15.94 -16.79
C ASN A 110 4.60 -16.31 -18.18
N GLY A 111 4.60 -15.37 -19.13
CA GLY A 111 5.16 -15.57 -20.47
C GLY A 111 6.69 -15.49 -20.48
N ASP A 112 7.26 -14.64 -19.62
CA ASP A 112 8.69 -14.61 -19.35
C ASP A 112 8.96 -15.51 -18.13
N SER A 113 9.73 -16.58 -18.31
CA SER A 113 10.35 -17.30 -17.18
C SER A 113 11.38 -16.38 -16.51
N VAL A 114 10.94 -15.40 -15.71
CA VAL A 114 11.82 -14.31 -15.26
C VAL A 114 12.77 -14.81 -14.17
N ALA A 115 14.02 -15.05 -14.59
CA ALA A 115 15.20 -14.83 -13.74
C ALA A 115 15.15 -13.39 -13.21
N ILE A 116 14.84 -13.23 -11.93
CA ILE A 116 14.92 -11.93 -11.25
C ILE A 116 16.40 -11.58 -11.16
N SER A 117 16.85 -10.68 -12.05
CA SER A 117 18.13 -10.01 -11.88
C SER A 117 18.04 -9.07 -10.69
N ASP A 118 18.94 -9.31 -9.74
CA ASP A 118 19.15 -8.51 -8.56
C ASP A 118 19.65 -7.12 -8.98
N LYS A 119 18.73 -6.16 -9.08
CA LYS A 119 19.05 -4.73 -9.10
C LYS A 119 18.42 -4.08 -7.89
N GLY A 120 18.95 -4.42 -6.72
CA GLY A 120 18.80 -3.63 -5.51
C GLY A 120 19.51 -2.29 -5.66
N GLU A 121 18.81 -1.27 -6.14
CA GLU A 121 19.14 0.10 -5.76
C GLU A 121 18.57 0.34 -4.36
N ILE A 122 19.39 0.04 -3.34
CA ILE A 122 19.15 0.51 -1.98
C ILE A 122 19.45 2.01 -1.98
N ALA A 123 18.40 2.82 -2.20
CA ALA A 123 18.43 4.23 -1.84
C ALA A 123 18.61 4.32 -0.33
N ASN A 124 19.79 4.76 0.08
CA ASN A 124 20.24 4.90 1.44
C ASN A 124 19.44 6.03 2.14
N VAL A 125 18.25 5.72 2.66
CA VAL A 125 17.51 6.66 3.51
C VAL A 125 18.18 6.66 4.88
N ARG A 126 19.12 7.59 5.04
CA ARG A 126 19.66 7.95 6.34
C ARG A 126 18.51 8.40 7.24
N SER A 127 18.37 7.75 8.39
CA SER A 127 17.57 8.23 9.50
C SER A 127 18.06 9.62 9.90
N ALA A 128 17.30 10.65 9.54
CA ALA A 128 17.41 11.96 10.16
C ALA A 128 16.28 12.05 11.20
N ASP A 129 16.62 11.64 12.41
CA ASP A 129 15.94 12.04 13.63
C ASP A 129 16.05 13.57 13.74
N GLY A 130 14.93 14.25 13.99
CA GLY A 130 14.91 15.72 14.06
C GLY A 130 13.56 16.31 13.70
N GLY A 131 12.68 16.42 14.70
CA GLY A 131 11.44 17.16 14.59
C GLY A 131 11.69 18.61 14.16
N MET A 132 11.09 19.01 13.04
CA MET A 132 11.05 20.42 12.64
C MET A 132 9.78 21.06 13.17
N GLY A 133 9.95 21.74 14.31
CA GLY A 133 9.04 22.77 14.77
C GLY A 133 8.96 23.89 13.73
N VAL A 134 7.75 24.43 13.59
CA VAL A 134 7.44 25.56 12.72
C VAL A 134 8.13 26.80 13.28
N VAL A 135 9.10 27.37 12.55
CA VAL A 135 9.57 28.73 12.81
C VAL A 135 8.91 29.67 11.80
N ALA A 136 8.02 30.52 12.31
CA ALA A 136 7.51 31.68 11.58
C ALA A 136 8.49 32.83 11.76
N ALA A 137 8.89 33.49 10.67
CA ALA A 137 9.09 34.93 10.54
C ALA A 137 9.85 35.21 9.23
N GLY A 138 9.38 36.20 8.48
CA GLY A 138 9.88 36.51 7.15
C GLY A 138 11.29 37.07 7.10
N SER A 139 11.93 36.84 5.96
CA SER A 139 12.86 37.77 5.34
C SER A 139 12.90 37.45 3.85
N GLY A 140 12.43 38.40 3.02
CA GLY A 140 12.45 38.26 1.58
C GLY A 140 13.88 38.20 1.04
N ASN A 141 14.03 37.63 -0.15
CA ASN A 141 15.12 38.04 -1.03
C ASN A 141 14.64 38.03 -2.49
N PRO A 142 14.66 39.18 -3.20
CA PRO A 142 14.11 39.34 -4.53
C PRO A 142 15.21 39.19 -5.59
N SER A 143 15.63 37.97 -5.92
CA SER A 143 16.33 37.69 -7.19
C SER A 143 16.56 36.19 -7.38
N ALA A 144 15.73 35.57 -8.20
CA ALA A 144 16.05 34.31 -8.86
C ALA A 144 15.32 34.30 -10.20
N GLY A 145 15.90 35.00 -11.17
CA GLY A 145 15.56 34.94 -12.59
C GLY A 145 16.83 34.65 -13.38
N PHE A 146 16.64 33.80 -14.40
CA PHE A 146 17.61 33.15 -15.30
C PHE A 146 18.31 31.89 -14.78
#